data_AF-A0A377DUP7-F1
#
_entry.id   AF-A0A377DUP7-F1
#
_cell.length_a   1.000
_cell.length_b   1.000
_cell.length_c   1.000
_cell.angle_alpha   90.00
_cell.angle_beta   90.00
_cell.angle_gamma   90.00
#
_symmetry.space_group_name_H-M   'P 1'
#
loop_
_entity.id
_entity.type
_entity.pdbx_description
1 polymer ?
#
loop_
_entity_poly.entity_id
_entity_poly.type
_entity_poly.pdbx_seq_one_letter_code
_entity_poly.pdbx_strand_id
1 'polypeptide(L)' 'MRAKDLAEKLSNERDDFQYQYVDIRAEGITKEDLQQKAGKPVETVPQIFVDQQHIGGYTDFAAWVKENLDA' A
#
# COMPACT_ATOMS: atom_id res chain seq x y z
N MET A 1 9.46 1.09 8.94
CA MET A 1 8.12 1.71 8.90
C MET A 1 7.15 0.54 8.71
N ARG A 2 6.25 0.25 9.66
CA ARG A 2 5.59 -1.07 9.76
C ARG A 2 4.98 -1.62 8.46
N ALA A 3 4.39 -0.77 7.61
CA ALA A 3 3.87 -1.19 6.30
C ALA A 3 4.96 -1.66 5.33
N LYS A 4 6.10 -0.97 5.29
CA LYS A 4 7.24 -1.35 4.46
C LYS A 4 7.87 -2.65 4.95
N ASP A 5 8.02 -2.82 6.26
CA ASP A 5 8.53 -4.05 6.86
C ASP A 5 7.65 -5.27 6.52
N LEU A 6 6.32 -5.11 6.57
CA LEU A 6 5.39 -6.18 6.20
C LEU A 6 5.46 -6.51 4.69
N ALA A 7 5.44 -5.50 3.83
CA ALA A 7 5.53 -5.70 2.38
C ALA A 7 6.86 -6.33 1.95
N GLU A 8 7.96 -5.91 2.58
CA GLU A 8 9.29 -6.47 2.36
C GLU A 8 9.38 -7.92 2.85
N LYS A 9 8.78 -8.25 4.01
CA LYS A 9 8.69 -9.62 4.48
C LYS A 9 7.92 -10.51 3.50
N LEU A 10 6.75 -10.06 3.04
CA LEU A 10 5.94 -10.79 2.06
C LEU A 10 6.68 -11.02 0.75
N SER A 11 7.37 -10.01 0.24
CA SER A 11 8.14 -10.13 -1.00
C SER A 11 9.36 -11.03 -0.86
N ASN A 12 9.92 -11.17 0.35
CA ASN A 12 10.97 -12.15 0.64
C ASN A 12 10.42 -13.57 0.86
N GLU A 13 9.23 -13.70 1.45
CA GLU A 13 8.60 -15.00 1.72
C GLU A 13 7.92 -15.59 0.47
N ARG A 14 7.55 -14.75 -0.48
CA ARG A 14 6.79 -15.11 -1.67
C ARG A 14 7.35 -14.44 -2.92
N ASP A 15 7.88 -15.28 -3.82
CA ASP A 15 8.37 -14.84 -5.14
C ASP A 15 7.25 -14.27 -6.05
N ASP A 16 5.99 -14.64 -5.80
CA ASP A 16 4.81 -14.12 -6.50
C ASP A 16 4.30 -12.79 -5.93
N PHE A 17 4.92 -12.27 -4.87
CA PHE A 17 4.54 -11.00 -4.26
C PHE A 17 5.57 -9.90 -4.54
N GLN A 18 5.13 -8.88 -5.28
CA GLN A 18 5.93 -7.68 -5.55
C GLN A 18 5.35 -6.48 -4.83
N TYR A 19 6.22 -5.71 -4.18
CA TYR A 19 5.85 -4.43 -3.59
C TYR A 19 6.68 -3.31 -4.19
N GLN A 20 6.04 -2.15 -4.36
CA GLN A 20 6.73 -0.93 -4.77
C GLN A 20 6.49 0.14 -3.73
N TYR A 21 7.58 0.69 -3.19
CA TYR A 21 7.51 1.87 -2.35
C TYR A 21 7.53 3.12 -3.22
N VAL A 22 6.41 3.84 -3.25
CA VAL A 22 6.30 5.12 -3.96
C VAL A 22 6.37 6.25 -2.94
N ASP A 23 7.43 7.05 -3.01
CA ASP A 23 7.53 8.28 -2.22
C ASP A 23 6.87 9.42 -2.99
N ILE A 24 5.65 9.77 -2.59
CA ILE A 24 4.89 10.85 -3.19
C ILE A 24 5.63 12.21 -3.17
N ARG A 25 6.51 12.44 -2.19
CA ARG A 25 7.27 13.69 -2.11
C ARG A 25 8.41 13.72 -3.11
N ALA A 26 9.04 12.57 -3.35
CA ALA A 26 10.08 12.43 -4.35
C ALA A 26 9.53 12.47 -5.77
N GLU A 27 8.36 11.85 -6.01
CA GLU A 27 7.68 11.85 -7.30
C GLU A 27 6.94 13.16 -7.62
N GLY A 28 6.83 14.08 -6.64
CA GLY A 28 6.04 15.32 -6.81
C GLY A 28 4.53 15.09 -6.82
N ILE A 29 4.07 13.92 -6.37
CA ILE A 29 2.66 13.57 -6.20
C ILE A 29 2.13 14.31 -4.96
N THR A 30 1.08 15.11 -5.15
CA THR A 30 0.43 15.81 -4.05
C THR A 30 -0.58 14.92 -3.34
N LYS A 31 -0.99 15.32 -2.13
CA LYS A 31 -2.11 14.65 -1.43
C LYS A 31 -3.39 14.67 -2.26
N GLU A 32 -3.60 15.68 -3.10
CA GLU A 32 -4.77 15.78 -3.98
C GLU A 32 -4.75 14.71 -5.06
N ASP A 33 -3.60 14.45 -5.69
CA ASP A 33 -3.44 13.37 -6.67
C ASP A 33 -3.69 12.00 -6.04
N LEU A 34 -3.17 11.78 -4.82
CA LEU A 34 -3.46 10.58 -4.03
C LEU A 34 -4.95 10.42 -3.73
N GLN A 35 -5.65 11.50 -3.37
CA GLN A 35 -7.10 11.48 -3.13
C GLN A 35 -7.89 11.15 -4.39
N GLN A 36 -7.47 11.69 -5.54
CA GLN A 36 -8.09 11.37 -6.82
C GLN A 36 -7.89 9.89 -7.18
N LYS A 37 -6.67 9.35 -7.00
CA LYS A 37 -6.38 7.93 -7.24
C LYS A 37 -7.10 7.01 -6.25
N ALA A 38 -7.19 7.40 -4.98
CA ALA A 38 -7.89 6.65 -3.95
C ALA A 38 -9.43 6.71 -4.10
N GLY A 39 -9.95 7.73 -4.80
CA GLY A 39 -11.39 8.00 -4.89
C GLY A 39 -12.03 8.40 -3.56
N LYS A 40 -11.23 8.58 -2.50
CA LYS A 40 -11.66 8.87 -1.13
C LYS A 40 -10.69 9.88 -0.49
N PRO A 41 -11.17 10.71 0.46
CA PRO A 41 -10.29 11.58 1.23
C PRO A 41 -9.28 10.74 2.02
N VAL A 42 -7.99 10.94 1.72
CA VAL A 42 -6.88 10.31 2.43
C VAL A 42 -6.21 11.35 3.31
N GLU A 43 -6.41 11.18 4.62
CA GLU A 43 -5.92 12.10 5.63
C GLU A 43 -4.51 11.74 6.13
N THR A 44 -4.17 10.46 6.06
CA THR A 44 -2.95 9.88 6.63
C THR A 44 -2.10 9.22 5.56
N VAL A 45 -0.81 9.08 5.84
CA VAL A 45 0.11 8.24 5.07
C VAL A 45 0.75 7.24 6.05
N PRO A 46 1.12 6.03 5.63
CA PRO A 46 1.11 5.49 4.26
C PRO A 46 -0.29 5.10 3.76
N GLN A 47 -0.47 5.16 2.43
CA GLN A 47 -1.65 4.67 1.72
C GLN A 47 -1.22 3.50 0.82
N ILE A 48 -1.94 2.38 0.90
CA ILE A 48 -1.61 1.15 0.20
C ILE A 48 -2.58 0.93 -0.95
N PHE A 49 -2.00 0.57 -2.10
CA PHE A 49 -2.72 0.20 -3.31
C PHE A 49 -2.27 -1.20 -3.73
N VAL A 50 -3.22 -2.06 -4.07
CA VAL A 50 -2.97 -3.40 -4.62
C VAL A 50 -3.75 -3.51 -5.92
N ASP A 51 -3.10 -3.93 -7.00
CA ASP A 51 -3.69 -3.99 -8.35
C ASP A 51 -4.37 -2.68 -8.79
N GLN A 52 -3.76 -1.54 -8.44
CA GLN A 52 -4.30 -0.18 -8.65
C GLN A 52 -5.56 0.14 -7.85
N GLN A 53 -6.04 -0.78 -7.01
CA GLN A 53 -7.15 -0.54 -6.08
C GLN A 53 -6.62 -0.01 -4.76
N HIS A 54 -7.21 1.08 -4.29
CA HIS A 54 -6.92 1.61 -2.96
C HIS A 54 -7.47 0.68 -1.88
N ILE A 55 -6.59 0.17 -1.04
CA ILE A 55 -6.96 -0.72 0.06
C ILE A 55 -7.14 0.08 1.36
N GLY A 56 -6.30 1.08 1.57
CA GLY A 56 -6.38 1.95 2.75
C GLY A 56 -5.03 2.10 3.45
N GLY A 57 -5.07 2.10 4.78
CA GLY A 57 -3.88 2.22 5.62
C GLY A 57 -3.24 0.87 5.92
N TYR A 58 -2.28 0.89 6.84
CA TYR A 58 -1.57 -0.33 7.27
C TYR A 58 -2.51 -1.44 7.77
N THR A 59 -3.55 -1.07 8.52
CA THR A 59 -4.52 -2.02 9.08
C THR A 59 -5.28 -2.76 7.98
N ASP A 60 -5.74 -2.02 6.96
CA ASP A 60 -6.45 -2.60 5.82
C ASP A 60 -5.51 -3.49 5.00
N PHE A 61 -4.26 -3.07 4.79
CA PHE A 61 -3.26 -3.89 4.11
C PHE A 61 -2.98 -5.20 4.84
N ALA A 62 -2.80 -5.17 6.17
CA ALA A 62 -2.57 -6.38 6.96
C ALA A 62 -3.75 -7.36 6.89
N ALA A 63 -4.99 -6.85 6.89
CA ALA A 63 -6.17 -7.68 6.68
C ALA A 63 -6.21 -8.27 5.26
N TRP A 64 -5.98 -7.44 4.24
CA TRP A 64 -5.98 -7.87 2.84
C TRP A 64 -4.95 -8.96 2.56
N VAL A 65 -3.72 -8.81 3.08
CA VAL A 65 -2.66 -9.83 3.00
C VAL A 65 -3.12 -11.14 3.61
N LYS A 66 -3.74 -11.09 4.80
CA LYS A 66 -4.19 -12.30 5.47
C LYS A 66 -5.32 -13.01 4.70
N GLU A 67 -6.19 -12.26 4.04
CA GLU A 67 -7.31 -12.82 3.28
C GLU A 67 -6.92 -13.31 1.89
N ASN A 68 -5.97 -12.65 1.22
CA ASN A 68 -5.62 -12.92 -0.18
C ASN A 68 -4.30 -13.71 -0.35
N LEU A 69 -3.39 -13.63 0.62
CA LEU A 69 -2.07 -14.28 0.55
C LEU A 69 -1.93 -15.44 1.54
N ASP A 70 -2.49 -15.35 2.76
CA ASP A 70 -2.46 -16.47 3.74
C ASP A 70 -3.50 -17.58 3.48
N ALA A 71 -4.18 -17.55 2.33
CA ALA A 71 -5.16 -18.57 1.91
C ALA A 71 -4.51 -19.80 1.25
#